data_AF-A0A8C7CEI2-F1
#
_entry.id   AF-A0A8C7CEI2-F1
#
_cell.length_a   1.000
_cell.length_b   1.000
_cell.length_c   1.000
_cell.angle_alpha   90.00
_cell.angle_beta   90.00
_cell.angle_gamma   90.00
#
_symmetry.space_group_name_H-M   'P 1'
#
loop_
_entity.id
_entity.type
_entity.pdbx_description
1 polymer ?
#
loop_
_entity_poly.entity_id
_entity_poly.type
_entity_poly.pdbx_seq_one_letter_code
_entity_poly.pdbx_strand_id
1 'polypeptide(L)'
;VEVIEVIYTCVHVDLSRIQLTLEPDRPSLRVQLSHTAHLRCCFSATRGAVETTWFISIQTVNGTSAPQGVDQRDNHVTVDGGNLTAAGVMCHTLILREARLNDSGLYQCFLNHSALQHSVYTHGTFLQVYRPMVKILDISESTKNSILTAEAMLLMVAVLLHGTMMLCKKKRVKEEEENIYEGLNLEECCSTYDQIQRSLVQGPYQDVGNMIMEEEEIQLEKP
;
A
#
# COMPACT_ATOMS: atom_id res chain seq x y z
N VAL A 1 -62.46 51.57 8.24
CA VAL A 1 -61.16 52.18 7.87
C VAL A 1 -60.12 51.10 8.07
N GLU A 2 -59.93 50.24 7.07
CA GLU A 2 -58.83 49.27 7.06
C GLU A 2 -57.72 49.86 6.22
N VAL A 3 -56.55 50.07 6.84
CA VAL A 3 -55.34 50.51 6.17
C VAL A 3 -54.59 49.24 5.77
N ILE A 4 -54.61 48.91 4.48
CA ILE A 4 -53.79 47.83 3.91
C ILE A 4 -52.41 48.43 3.61
N GLU A 5 -51.43 48.11 4.45
CA GLU A 5 -50.02 48.42 4.19
C GLU A 5 -49.48 47.41 3.17
N VAL A 6 -49.29 47.86 1.93
CA VAL A 6 -48.62 47.08 0.89
C VAL A 6 -47.11 47.27 1.05
N ILE A 7 -46.46 46.31 1.71
CA ILE A 7 -45.00 46.27 1.80
C ILE A 7 -44.45 45.79 0.45
N TYR A 8 -43.95 46.73 -0.35
CA TYR A 8 -43.13 46.43 -1.53
C TYR A 8 -41.72 46.05 -1.07
N THR A 9 -41.40 44.76 -1.06
CA THR A 9 -40.01 44.31 -0.97
C THR A 9 -39.34 44.46 -2.34
N CYS A 10 -38.59 45.55 -2.52
CA CYS A 10 -37.68 45.69 -3.66
C CYS A 10 -36.56 44.66 -3.53
N VAL A 11 -36.64 43.55 -4.28
CA VAL A 11 -35.48 42.69 -4.54
C VAL A 11 -34.59 43.43 -5.53
N HIS A 12 -33.61 44.17 -5.01
CA HIS A 12 -32.50 44.67 -5.83
C HIS A 12 -31.67 43.46 -6.29
N VAL A 13 -31.97 42.93 -7.48
CA VAL A 13 -31.03 42.07 -8.19
C VAL A 13 -29.93 43.00 -8.73
N ASP A 14 -28.79 42.99 -8.04
CA ASP A 14 -27.61 43.77 -8.39
C ASP A 14 -27.02 43.23 -9.71
N LEU A 15 -27.52 43.76 -10.84
CA LEU A 15 -27.21 43.34 -12.21
C LEU A 15 -25.78 43.72 -12.67
N SER A 16 -24.96 44.23 -11.74
CA SER A 16 -23.61 44.76 -12.01
C SER A 16 -22.48 43.75 -11.72
N ARG A 17 -22.80 42.58 -11.14
CA ARG A 17 -21.80 41.60 -10.70
C ARG A 17 -21.41 40.61 -11.78
N ILE A 18 -20.11 40.33 -11.88
CA ILE A 18 -19.59 39.25 -12.74
C ILE A 18 -19.79 37.91 -12.03
N GLN A 19 -20.34 36.94 -12.75
CA GLN A 19 -20.38 35.55 -12.30
C GLN A 19 -19.24 34.80 -12.98
N LEU A 20 -18.44 34.11 -12.18
CA LEU A 20 -17.40 33.20 -12.62
C LEU A 20 -17.88 31.76 -12.46
N THR A 21 -17.73 30.96 -13.51
CA THR A 21 -17.92 29.51 -13.45
C THR A 21 -16.60 28.84 -13.81
N LEU A 22 -16.07 28.07 -12.86
CA LEU A 22 -14.80 27.36 -13.02
C LEU A 22 -15.03 26.03 -13.70
N GLU A 23 -14.22 25.73 -14.71
CA GLU A 23 -14.18 24.39 -15.28
C GLU A 23 -13.34 23.45 -14.40
N PRO A 24 -13.54 22.13 -14.50
CA PRO A 24 -12.70 21.18 -13.78
C PRO A 24 -11.27 21.23 -14.30
N ASP A 25 -10.33 21.57 -13.40
CA ASP A 25 -8.90 21.49 -13.69
C ASP A 25 -8.43 20.02 -13.64
N ARG A 26 -7.31 19.72 -14.31
CA ARG A 26 -6.66 18.41 -14.17
C ARG A 26 -6.08 18.31 -12.74
N PRO A 27 -6.44 17.32 -11.92
CA PRO A 27 -6.04 17.30 -10.51
C PRO A 27 -4.54 17.07 -10.32
N SER A 28 -3.92 16.23 -11.16
CA SER A 28 -2.49 15.94 -11.09
C SER A 28 -1.86 15.72 -12.46
N LEU A 29 -0.60 16.15 -12.56
CA LEU A 29 0.23 16.03 -13.76
C LEU A 29 1.61 15.53 -13.34
N ARG A 30 2.06 14.41 -13.93
CA ARG A 30 3.40 13.85 -13.70
C ARG A 30 4.25 14.06 -14.94
N VAL A 31 5.40 14.70 -14.78
CA VAL A 31 6.31 15.02 -15.89
C VAL A 31 7.71 14.55 -15.54
N GLN A 32 8.40 13.99 -16.52
CA GLN A 32 9.78 13.59 -16.35
C GLN A 32 10.68 14.83 -16.31
N LEU A 33 11.79 14.77 -15.56
CA LEU A 33 12.81 15.82 -15.57
C LEU A 33 13.18 16.24 -17.01
N SER A 34 13.35 17.55 -17.21
CA SER A 34 13.70 18.18 -18.49
C SER A 34 12.63 18.05 -19.58
N HIS A 35 11.47 17.47 -19.31
CA HIS A 35 10.35 17.47 -20.25
C HIS A 35 9.49 18.73 -20.08
N THR A 36 8.67 19.03 -21.07
CA THR A 36 7.77 20.18 -21.02
C THR A 36 6.49 19.81 -20.26
N ALA A 37 6.10 20.62 -19.28
CA ALA A 37 4.84 20.50 -18.57
C ALA A 37 3.82 21.54 -19.08
N HIS A 38 2.58 21.11 -19.30
CA HIS A 38 1.48 21.97 -19.71
C HIS A 38 0.40 21.95 -18.63
N LEU A 39 0.22 23.09 -17.97
CA LEU A 39 -0.79 23.32 -16.95
C LEU A 39 -1.85 24.24 -17.54
N ARG A 40 -3.13 23.96 -17.28
CA ARG A 40 -4.23 24.72 -17.86
C ARG A 40 -5.28 25.00 -16.79
N CYS A 41 -5.78 26.24 -16.78
CA CYS A 41 -6.95 26.61 -16.01
C CYS A 41 -7.98 27.23 -16.94
N CYS A 42 -9.24 26.83 -16.78
CA CYS A 42 -10.34 27.27 -17.64
C CYS A 42 -11.49 27.81 -16.80
N PHE A 43 -12.09 28.89 -17.26
CA PHE A 43 -13.24 29.49 -16.61
C PHE A 43 -14.12 30.23 -17.64
N SER A 44 -15.38 30.41 -17.31
CA SER A 44 -16.29 31.29 -18.03
C SER A 44 -16.68 32.46 -17.13
N ALA A 45 -16.77 33.65 -17.74
CA ALA A 45 -17.17 34.89 -17.08
C ALA A 45 -18.33 35.49 -17.85
N THR A 46 -19.37 35.95 -17.14
CA THR A 46 -20.55 36.51 -17.80
C THR A 46 -20.27 37.82 -18.53
N ARG A 47 -19.33 38.65 -18.01
CA ARG A 47 -18.89 39.92 -18.60
C ARG A 47 -17.47 40.27 -18.16
N GLY A 48 -16.74 41.03 -18.98
CA GLY A 48 -15.44 41.60 -18.62
C GLY A 48 -14.24 40.67 -18.85
N ALA A 49 -13.06 41.29 -19.02
CA ALA A 49 -11.79 40.56 -19.06
C ALA A 49 -11.30 40.37 -17.62
N VAL A 50 -11.17 39.12 -17.19
CA VAL A 50 -10.71 38.77 -15.84
C VAL A 50 -9.19 38.66 -15.85
N GLU A 51 -8.53 39.42 -14.99
CA GLU A 51 -7.08 39.34 -14.82
C GLU A 51 -6.74 37.98 -14.20
N THR A 52 -5.89 37.22 -14.88
CA THR A 52 -5.49 35.87 -14.47
C THR A 52 -3.99 35.83 -14.21
N THR A 53 -3.62 35.40 -13.01
CA THR A 53 -2.22 35.25 -12.59
C THR A 53 -1.97 33.84 -12.06
N TRP A 54 -0.78 33.31 -12.29
CA TRP A 54 -0.42 31.97 -11.84
C TRP A 54 0.27 32.01 -10.49
N PHE A 55 -0.16 31.14 -9.59
CA PHE A 55 0.45 30.92 -8.28
C PHE A 55 0.86 29.46 -8.11
N ILE A 56 1.96 29.23 -7.41
CA ILE A 56 2.43 27.92 -6.98
C ILE A 56 2.45 27.86 -5.45
N SER A 57 1.87 26.80 -4.90
CA SER A 57 1.99 26.45 -3.49
C SER A 57 2.96 25.29 -3.35
N ILE A 58 4.14 25.58 -2.82
CA ILE A 58 5.19 24.59 -2.56
C ILE A 58 5.13 24.23 -1.07
N GLN A 59 5.08 22.94 -0.75
CA GLN A 59 5.21 22.51 0.64
C GLN A 59 6.67 22.63 1.07
N THR A 60 6.96 23.58 1.95
CA THR A 60 8.28 23.71 2.59
C THR A 60 8.38 22.78 3.80
N VAL A 61 9.60 22.41 4.17
CA VAL A 61 9.89 21.55 5.34
C VAL A 61 9.29 22.11 6.64
N ASN A 62 9.09 23.43 6.71
CA ASN A 62 8.56 24.14 7.87
C ASN A 62 7.01 24.24 7.87
N GLY A 63 6.33 23.61 6.91
CA GLY A 63 4.86 23.55 6.86
C GLY A 63 4.17 24.86 6.45
N THR A 64 4.93 25.91 6.14
CA THR A 64 4.37 27.16 5.59
C THR A 64 4.40 27.09 4.06
N SER A 65 3.23 26.87 3.46
CA SER A 65 3.01 26.91 2.01
C SER A 65 2.23 28.16 1.64
N ALA A 66 2.87 29.32 1.76
CA ALA A 66 2.29 30.55 1.21
C ALA A 66 2.30 30.46 -0.32
N PRO A 67 1.19 30.80 -1.01
CA PRO A 67 1.17 30.84 -2.47
C PRO A 67 2.19 31.87 -2.97
N GLN A 68 3.05 31.45 -3.88
CA GLN A 68 4.03 32.32 -4.55
C GLN A 68 3.59 32.57 -5.98
N GLY A 69 3.67 33.81 -6.45
CA GLY A 69 3.47 34.12 -7.86
C GLY A 69 4.52 33.42 -8.73
N VAL A 70 4.11 32.77 -9.81
CA VAL A 70 5.03 32.11 -10.74
C VAL A 70 5.88 33.19 -11.43
N ASP A 71 7.20 33.04 -11.38
CA ASP A 71 8.12 34.01 -11.99
C ASP A 71 8.13 33.88 -13.52
N GLN A 72 7.45 34.80 -14.18
CA GLN A 72 7.39 34.87 -15.64
C GLN A 72 8.68 35.39 -16.28
N ARG A 73 9.65 35.88 -15.49
CA ARG A 73 10.97 36.29 -16.00
C ARG A 73 11.91 35.12 -16.22
N ASP A 74 11.61 33.96 -15.62
CA ASP A 74 12.41 32.77 -15.85
C ASP A 74 12.15 32.23 -17.26
N ASN A 75 13.21 32.07 -18.05
CA ASN A 75 13.15 31.70 -19.47
C ASN A 75 12.47 30.34 -19.74
N HIS A 76 12.43 29.46 -18.73
CA HIS A 76 11.77 28.16 -18.87
C HIS A 76 10.25 28.24 -18.67
N VAL A 77 9.73 29.38 -18.19
CA VAL A 77 8.31 29.61 -17.97
C VAL A 77 7.73 30.38 -19.14
N THR A 78 6.58 29.94 -19.65
CA THR A 78 5.82 30.70 -20.65
C THR A 78 4.34 30.66 -20.27
N VAL A 79 3.71 31.82 -20.23
CA VAL A 79 2.26 31.93 -20.00
C VAL A 79 1.61 32.28 -21.33
N ASP A 80 0.70 31.41 -21.78
CA ASP A 80 -0.15 31.68 -22.94
C ASP A 80 -1.49 32.23 -22.47
N GLY A 81 -1.79 33.45 -22.95
CA GLY A 81 -2.95 34.25 -22.59
C GLY A 81 -4.21 33.77 -23.29
N GLY A 82 -5.06 33.04 -22.56
CA GLY A 82 -6.51 32.99 -22.75
C GLY A 82 -7.05 32.93 -24.18
N ASN A 83 -7.01 31.77 -24.85
CA ASN A 83 -7.82 31.59 -26.06
C ASN A 83 -9.31 31.46 -25.68
N LEU A 84 -10.14 32.41 -26.11
CA LEU A 84 -11.60 32.32 -25.97
C LEU A 84 -12.11 31.22 -26.89
N THR A 85 -12.64 30.15 -26.30
CA THR A 85 -13.28 29.08 -27.06
C THR A 85 -14.62 29.54 -27.60
N ALA A 86 -15.11 28.90 -28.67
CA ALA A 86 -16.42 29.18 -29.25
C ALA A 86 -17.59 29.00 -28.26
N ALA A 87 -17.37 28.27 -27.16
CA ALA A 87 -18.33 28.06 -26.07
C ALA A 87 -18.31 29.19 -25.01
N GLY A 88 -17.50 30.24 -25.18
CA GLY A 88 -17.37 31.32 -24.21
C GLY A 88 -16.48 31.00 -23.00
N VAL A 89 -15.74 29.88 -23.03
CA VAL A 89 -14.79 29.49 -21.99
C VAL A 89 -13.41 30.06 -22.33
N MET A 90 -12.79 30.76 -21.40
CA MET A 90 -11.41 31.23 -21.48
C MET A 90 -10.47 30.26 -20.79
N CYS A 91 -9.35 29.95 -21.44
CA CYS A 91 -8.36 29.02 -20.90
C CYS A 91 -6.95 29.59 -20.96
N HIS A 92 -6.34 29.74 -19.79
CA HIS A 92 -4.94 30.11 -19.65
C HIS A 92 -4.07 28.87 -19.56
N THR A 93 -2.93 28.87 -20.24
CA THR A 93 -1.99 27.75 -20.23
C THR A 93 -0.63 28.23 -19.72
N LEU A 94 -0.13 27.57 -18.68
CA LEU A 94 1.23 27.73 -18.17
C LEU A 94 2.08 26.59 -18.72
N ILE A 95 3.17 26.94 -19.38
CA ILE A 95 4.10 26.02 -20.02
C ILE A 95 5.44 26.13 -19.29
N LEU A 96 5.89 25.03 -18.70
CA LEU A 96 7.20 24.91 -18.09
C LEU A 96 8.07 24.07 -19.03
N ARG A 97 8.96 24.71 -19.76
CA ARG A 97 9.97 24.06 -20.60
C ARG A 97 11.05 23.49 -19.69
N GLU A 98 11.61 22.34 -20.04
CA GLU A 98 12.70 21.73 -19.26
C GLU A 98 12.41 21.63 -17.75
N ALA A 99 11.27 21.05 -17.39
CA ALA A 99 10.79 21.00 -16.02
C ALA A 99 11.85 20.48 -15.04
N ARG A 100 12.04 21.21 -13.95
CA ARG A 100 13.03 20.98 -12.89
C ARG A 100 12.34 20.31 -11.69
N LEU A 101 13.12 19.64 -10.84
CA LEU A 101 12.56 19.00 -9.64
C LEU A 101 11.85 20.01 -8.71
N ASN A 102 12.40 21.21 -8.62
CA ASN A 102 11.88 22.29 -7.77
C ASN A 102 10.57 22.92 -8.31
N ASP A 103 10.17 22.59 -9.53
CA ASP A 103 8.90 23.04 -10.11
C ASP A 103 7.73 22.17 -9.60
N SER A 104 7.99 21.19 -8.74
CA SER A 104 6.92 20.36 -8.17
C SER A 104 6.12 21.14 -7.14
N GLY A 105 4.80 21.18 -7.28
CA GLY A 105 3.91 21.95 -6.41
C GLY A 105 2.47 21.99 -6.91
N LEU A 106 1.59 22.63 -6.13
CA LEU A 106 0.21 22.88 -6.54
C LEU A 106 0.13 24.20 -7.30
N TYR A 107 -0.21 24.15 -8.58
CA TYR A 107 -0.40 25.32 -9.43
C TYR A 107 -1.86 25.71 -9.48
N GLN A 108 -2.16 26.99 -9.22
CA GLN A 108 -3.52 27.53 -9.22
C GLN A 108 -3.55 28.86 -9.97
N CYS A 109 -4.66 29.11 -10.66
CA CYS A 109 -4.91 30.43 -11.24
C CYS A 109 -5.62 31.29 -10.21
N PHE A 110 -5.11 32.50 -10.01
CA PHE A 110 -5.74 33.56 -9.24
C PHE A 110 -6.47 34.49 -10.20
N LEU A 111 -7.79 34.54 -10.04
CA LEU A 111 -8.72 35.31 -10.85
C LEU A 111 -9.11 36.58 -10.11
N ASN A 112 -8.82 37.73 -10.71
CA ASN A 112 -9.11 39.04 -10.13
C ASN A 112 -9.87 39.93 -11.11
N HIS A 113 -10.87 40.65 -10.59
CA HIS A 113 -11.59 41.67 -11.34
C HIS A 113 -12.24 42.65 -10.36
N SER A 114 -12.22 43.94 -10.70
CA SER A 114 -12.90 45.01 -9.96
C SER A 114 -14.40 44.80 -9.69
N ALA A 115 -15.11 44.01 -10.51
CA ALA A 115 -16.55 43.73 -10.35
C ALA A 115 -16.83 42.33 -9.75
N LEU A 116 -15.77 41.61 -9.34
CA LEU A 116 -15.89 40.43 -8.49
C LEU A 116 -15.92 40.85 -7.02
N GLN A 117 -16.78 40.19 -6.24
CA GLN A 117 -16.90 40.48 -4.81
C GLN A 117 -15.64 40.06 -4.03
N HIS A 118 -14.99 38.98 -4.47
CA HIS A 118 -13.72 38.48 -3.94
C HIS A 118 -12.92 37.87 -5.09
N SER A 119 -11.60 37.96 -5.02
CA SER A 119 -10.73 37.22 -5.91
C SER A 119 -10.79 35.72 -5.58
N VAL A 120 -10.65 34.88 -6.61
CA VAL A 120 -10.90 33.44 -6.50
C VAL A 120 -9.70 32.66 -7.02
N TYR A 121 -9.32 31.59 -6.30
CA TYR A 121 -8.38 30.60 -6.78
C TYR A 121 -9.10 29.45 -7.47
N THR A 122 -8.55 28.94 -8.57
CA THR A 122 -9.05 27.72 -9.20
C THR A 122 -8.69 26.47 -8.39
N HIS A 123 -9.30 25.33 -8.74
CA HIS A 123 -9.03 24.04 -8.11
C HIS A 123 -7.54 23.67 -8.18
N GLY A 124 -6.91 23.98 -9.31
CA GLY A 124 -5.48 23.81 -9.53
C GLY A 124 -5.07 22.41 -9.96
N THR A 125 -3.80 22.30 -10.29
CA THR A 125 -3.15 21.06 -10.72
C THR A 125 -1.89 20.83 -9.91
N PHE A 126 -1.78 19.65 -9.29
CA PHE A 126 -0.55 19.24 -8.63
C PHE A 126 0.45 18.69 -9.66
N LEU A 127 1.53 19.43 -9.89
CA LEU A 127 2.63 19.02 -10.75
C LEU A 127 3.66 18.23 -9.94
N GLN A 128 3.99 17.04 -10.40
CA GLN A 128 5.07 16.22 -9.86
C GLN A 128 6.12 15.97 -10.94
N VAL A 129 7.28 16.61 -10.78
CA VAL A 129 8.44 16.37 -11.64
C VAL A 129 9.28 15.25 -11.04
N TYR A 130 9.59 14.23 -11.83
CA TYR A 130 10.31 13.06 -11.35
C TYR A 130 11.49 12.69 -12.25
N ARG A 131 12.54 12.14 -11.63
CA ARG A 131 13.60 11.44 -12.37
C ARG A 131 13.12 10.02 -12.64
N PRO A 132 13.17 9.55 -13.90
CA PRO A 132 12.82 8.18 -14.19
C PRO A 132 13.82 7.26 -13.50
N MET A 133 13.32 6.19 -12.89
CA MET A 133 14.21 5.20 -12.30
C MET A 133 14.90 4.45 -13.44
N VAL A 134 16.23 4.46 -13.43
CA VAL A 134 17.01 3.59 -14.32
C VAL A 134 16.83 2.17 -13.80
N LYS A 135 16.31 1.27 -14.63
CA LYS A 135 16.23 -0.15 -14.28
C LYS A 135 17.67 -0.67 -14.16
N ILE A 136 18.09 -0.99 -12.93
CA ILE A 136 19.42 -1.56 -12.66
C ILE A 136 19.54 -2.99 -13.25
N LEU A 137 18.40 -3.64 -13.44
CA LEU A 137 18.28 -4.97 -14.00
C LEU A 137 17.30 -4.92 -15.18
N ASP A 138 17.85 -4.93 -16.40
CA ASP A 138 17.07 -5.05 -17.64
C ASP A 138 16.69 -6.52 -17.85
N ILE A 139 15.71 -6.97 -17.09
CA ILE A 139 15.24 -8.36 -17.12
C ILE A 139 14.10 -8.44 -18.13
N SER A 140 14.29 -9.24 -19.18
CA SER A 140 13.22 -9.57 -20.13
C SER A 140 12.01 -10.16 -19.41
N GLU A 141 10.80 -9.92 -19.93
CA GLU A 141 9.56 -10.43 -19.32
C GLU A 141 9.58 -11.96 -19.16
N SER A 142 10.18 -12.68 -20.12
CA SER A 142 10.42 -14.13 -20.03
C SER A 142 11.30 -14.52 -18.84
N THR A 143 12.33 -13.74 -18.55
CA THR A 143 13.24 -14.02 -17.43
C THR A 143 12.56 -13.72 -16.09
N LYS A 144 11.68 -12.71 -16.00
CA LYS A 144 10.86 -12.46 -14.79
C LYS A 144 9.96 -13.65 -14.47
N ASN A 145 9.26 -14.16 -15.48
CA ASN A 145 8.36 -15.31 -15.30
C ASN A 145 9.13 -16.58 -14.94
N SER A 146 10.31 -16.77 -15.54
CA SER A 146 11.18 -17.90 -15.19
C SER A 146 11.70 -17.83 -13.76
N ILE A 147 12.09 -16.64 -13.27
CA ILE A 147 12.56 -16.46 -11.89
C ILE A 147 11.43 -16.73 -10.89
N LEU A 148 10.25 -16.14 -11.13
CA LEU A 148 9.07 -16.35 -10.27
C LEU A 148 8.69 -17.83 -10.20
N THR A 149 8.72 -18.53 -11.35
CA THR A 149 8.38 -19.95 -11.43
C THR A 149 9.44 -20.81 -10.73
N ALA A 150 10.73 -20.48 -10.89
CA ALA A 150 11.82 -21.18 -10.22
C ALA A 150 11.77 -21.02 -8.69
N GLU A 151 11.49 -19.80 -8.20
CA GLU A 151 11.29 -19.53 -6.78
C GLU A 151 10.09 -20.32 -6.23
N ALA A 152 8.95 -20.29 -6.94
CA ALA A 152 7.76 -21.05 -6.55
C ALA A 152 8.04 -22.57 -6.49
N MET A 153 8.76 -23.11 -7.48
CA MET A 153 9.12 -24.53 -7.50
C MET A 153 10.07 -24.90 -6.35
N LEU A 154 11.06 -24.04 -6.06
CA LEU A 154 12.02 -24.27 -4.99
C LEU A 154 11.33 -24.25 -3.61
N LEU A 155 10.41 -23.32 -3.39
CA LEU A 155 9.60 -23.28 -2.16
C LEU A 155 8.69 -24.51 -2.04
N MET A 156 8.05 -24.95 -3.13
CA MET A 156 7.23 -26.17 -3.13
C MET A 156 8.03 -27.41 -2.76
N VAL A 157 9.20 -27.59 -3.36
CA VAL A 157 10.09 -28.72 -3.06
C VAL A 157 10.58 -28.66 -1.62
N ALA A 158 10.94 -27.46 -1.12
CA ALA A 158 11.35 -27.28 0.27
C ALA A 158 10.25 -27.73 1.24
N VAL A 159 9.00 -27.32 1.04
CA VAL A 159 7.87 -27.72 1.90
C VAL A 159 7.62 -29.23 1.83
N LEU A 160 7.65 -29.82 0.62
CA LEU A 160 7.46 -31.26 0.44
C LEU A 160 8.56 -32.06 1.14
N LEU A 161 9.83 -31.69 0.98
CA LEU A 161 10.96 -32.36 1.64
C LEU A 161 10.83 -32.31 3.17
N HIS A 162 10.48 -31.16 3.74
CA HIS A 162 10.25 -31.05 5.19
C HIS A 162 9.06 -31.91 5.64
N GLY A 163 7.97 -31.92 4.87
CA GLY A 163 6.78 -32.74 5.14
C GLY A 163 7.06 -34.24 5.08
N THR A 164 7.79 -34.71 4.07
CA THR A 164 8.14 -36.12 3.91
C THR A 164 9.15 -36.58 4.96
N MET A 165 10.12 -35.73 5.35
CA MET A 165 11.06 -36.06 6.42
C MET A 165 10.35 -36.30 7.76
N MET A 166 9.33 -35.51 8.08
CA MET A 166 8.50 -35.73 9.27
C MET A 166 7.68 -37.03 9.20
N LEU A 167 7.17 -37.37 8.01
CA LEU A 167 6.42 -38.61 7.79
C LEU A 167 7.31 -39.86 7.79
N CYS A 168 8.52 -39.78 7.22
CA CYS A 168 9.52 -40.86 7.26
C CYS A 168 10.02 -41.13 8.67
N LYS A 169 10.16 -40.10 9.52
CA LYS A 169 10.44 -40.30 10.94
C LYS A 169 9.32 -41.06 11.65
N LYS A 170 8.05 -40.71 11.38
CA LYS A 170 6.89 -41.46 11.92
C LYS A 170 6.83 -42.91 11.43
N LYS A 171 7.19 -43.17 10.17
CA LYS A 171 7.23 -44.52 9.62
C LYS A 171 8.38 -45.36 10.19
N ARG A 172 9.57 -44.78 10.37
CA ARG A 172 10.70 -45.49 11.02
C ARG A 172 10.41 -45.87 12.47
N VAL A 173 9.70 -45.00 13.21
CA VAL A 173 9.24 -45.33 14.58
C VAL A 173 8.22 -46.48 14.56
N LYS A 174 7.33 -46.55 13.54
CA LYS A 174 6.40 -47.67 13.37
C LYS A 174 7.07 -48.97 12.90
N GLU A 175 8.03 -48.91 11.99
CA GLU A 175 8.80 -50.09 11.55
C GLU A 175 9.70 -50.63 12.68
N GLU A 176 10.26 -49.77 13.54
CA GLU A 176 10.99 -50.22 14.74
C GLU A 176 10.07 -50.89 15.78
N GLU A 177 8.80 -50.47 15.90
CA GLU A 177 7.79 -51.15 16.73
C GLU A 177 7.30 -52.50 16.13
N GLU A 178 7.35 -52.67 14.81
CA GLU A 178 6.97 -53.94 14.15
C GLU A 178 8.14 -54.95 14.04
N ASN A 179 9.40 -54.48 14.03
CA ASN A 179 10.59 -55.33 13.86
C ASN A 179 11.19 -55.88 15.19
N ILE A 180 10.51 -55.70 16.32
CA ILE A 180 10.86 -56.29 17.62
C ILE A 180 10.37 -57.74 17.82
N TYR A 181 9.66 -58.31 16.84
CA TYR A 181 9.14 -59.69 16.91
C TYR A 181 9.88 -60.72 16.03
N GLU A 182 10.83 -60.31 15.18
CA GLU A 182 11.64 -61.24 14.36
C GLU A 182 12.99 -61.62 15.01
N GLY A 183 13.17 -61.34 16.30
CA GLY A 183 14.38 -61.67 17.06
C GLY A 183 14.33 -62.95 17.87
N LEU A 184 13.32 -63.82 17.70
CA LEU A 184 13.20 -65.06 18.45
C LEU A 184 13.13 -66.26 17.51
N ASN A 185 14.29 -66.66 16.99
CA ASN A 185 14.44 -67.94 16.31
C ASN A 185 14.24 -69.05 17.37
N LEU A 186 13.00 -69.57 17.48
CA LEU A 186 12.59 -70.55 18.51
C LEU A 186 13.29 -71.91 18.38
N GLU A 187 14.11 -72.11 17.34
CA GLU A 187 14.82 -73.36 17.08
C GLU A 187 16.12 -73.49 17.90
N GLU A 188 16.66 -72.41 18.46
CA GLU A 188 17.93 -72.42 19.21
C GLU A 188 17.76 -72.57 20.74
N CYS A 189 16.52 -72.63 21.24
CA CYS A 189 16.25 -72.67 22.69
C CYS A 189 16.18 -74.08 23.30
N CYS A 190 16.30 -75.14 22.50
CA CYS A 190 16.18 -76.53 22.98
C CYS A 190 17.51 -77.23 23.30
N SER A 191 18.68 -76.65 22.98
CA SER A 191 19.98 -77.31 23.28
C SER A 191 20.61 -76.91 24.62
N THR A 192 20.20 -75.78 25.19
CA THR A 192 20.86 -75.19 26.38
C THR A 192 20.19 -75.61 27.70
N TYR A 193 18.90 -75.95 27.67
CA TYR A 193 18.17 -76.35 28.88
C TYR A 193 18.48 -77.79 29.34
N ASP A 194 19.02 -78.63 28.45
CA ASP A 194 19.46 -79.99 28.79
C ASP A 194 20.86 -80.03 29.44
N GLN A 195 21.64 -78.93 29.40
CA GLN A 195 23.02 -78.91 29.91
C GLN A 195 23.17 -78.32 31.31
N ILE A 196 22.15 -77.69 31.91
CA ILE A 196 22.19 -77.24 33.32
C ILE A 196 21.78 -78.41 34.23
N GLN A 197 22.48 -79.52 34.06
CA GLN A 197 22.58 -80.58 35.04
C GLN A 197 23.29 -80.04 36.28
N ARG A 198 22.76 -80.41 37.46
CA ARG A 198 23.58 -81.02 38.52
C ARG A 198 24.95 -80.35 38.81
N SER A 199 24.96 -79.21 39.50
CA SER A 199 26.10 -78.82 40.36
C SER A 199 25.66 -77.72 41.33
N LEU A 200 25.29 -78.08 42.56
CA LEU A 200 26.15 -77.99 43.75
C LEU A 200 26.29 -76.55 44.31
N VAL A 201 25.66 -76.36 45.48
CA VAL A 201 26.24 -75.75 46.70
C VAL A 201 25.96 -74.25 47.02
N GLN A 202 25.31 -74.10 48.20
CA GLN A 202 25.24 -73.00 49.18
C GLN A 202 24.30 -71.79 48.95
N GLY A 203 23.23 -71.74 49.77
CA GLY A 203 22.43 -70.53 50.10
C GLY A 203 23.16 -69.60 51.10
N PRO A 204 22.54 -68.54 51.69
CA PRO A 204 21.17 -68.54 52.22
C PRO A 204 20.32 -67.28 51.94
N TYR A 205 19.02 -67.44 52.22
CA TYR A 205 17.92 -66.48 52.34
C TYR A 205 18.25 -65.05 52.82
N GLN A 206 17.59 -64.05 52.21
CA GLN A 206 17.00 -62.92 52.94
C GLN A 206 15.74 -62.40 52.21
N ASP A 207 14.60 -63.05 52.51
CA ASP A 207 13.32 -62.48 53.00
C ASP A 207 13.25 -60.94 53.20
N VAL A 208 12.13 -60.21 53.08
CA VAL A 208 10.69 -60.52 53.03
C VAL A 208 9.92 -59.23 52.81
N GLY A 209 8.75 -59.35 52.17
CA GLY A 209 7.52 -58.62 52.57
C GLY A 209 7.25 -57.34 51.79
N ASN A 210 6.03 -56.99 51.43
CA ASN A 210 4.70 -57.56 51.67
C ASN A 210 3.82 -56.84 50.62
N MET A 211 3.12 -57.55 49.74
CA MET A 211 1.69 -57.86 49.88
C MET A 211 0.76 -56.63 49.90
N ILE A 212 -0.23 -56.68 48.98
CA ILE A 212 -1.64 -56.35 49.23
C ILE A 212 -1.94 -54.84 49.31
N MET A 213 -3.01 -54.26 48.80
CA MET A 213 -4.15 -54.50 47.90
C MET A 213 -4.81 -53.10 47.81
N GLU A 214 -5.91 -52.95 47.05
CA GLU A 214 -6.91 -51.87 47.19
C GLU A 214 -6.45 -50.54 46.55
N GLU A 215 -6.85 -50.19 45.33
CA GLU A 215 -8.22 -49.87 44.89
C GLU A 215 -9.02 -49.10 45.96
N GLU A 216 -9.40 -47.87 45.60
CA GLU A 216 -10.31 -46.90 46.26
C GLU A 216 -9.60 -45.58 46.58
N GLU A 217 -10.17 -44.40 46.43
CA GLU A 217 -11.32 -43.89 45.68
C GLU A 217 -11.27 -42.36 45.99
N ILE A 218 -11.49 -41.54 44.95
CA ILE A 218 -12.16 -40.22 44.98
C ILE A 218 -11.65 -39.05 45.88
N GLN A 219 -11.36 -37.89 45.27
CA GLN A 219 -12.17 -36.64 45.31
C GLN A 219 -11.38 -35.33 45.14
N LEU A 220 -12.00 -34.47 44.32
CA LEU A 220 -11.78 -33.04 44.10
C LEU A 220 -11.89 -32.23 45.40
N GLU A 221 -11.04 -31.21 45.57
CA GLU A 221 -11.36 -29.77 45.43
C GLU A 221 -10.41 -28.89 46.28
N LYS A 222 -10.31 -27.66 45.81
CA LYS A 222 -9.39 -26.53 46.06
C LYS A 222 -9.53 -25.86 47.46
N PRO A 223 -8.60 -24.98 47.88
CA PRO A 223 -8.37 -23.65 47.27
C PRO A 223 -6.97 -23.36 46.73
#